data_AF-A0A975FAS5-F1
#
_entry.id   AF-A0A975FAS5-F1
#
_cell.length_a   1.000
_cell.length_b   1.000
_cell.length_c   1.000
_cell.angle_alpha   90.00
_cell.angle_beta   90.00
_cell.angle_gamma   90.00
#
_symmetry.space_group_name_H-M   'P 1'
#
loop_
_entity.id
_entity.type
_entity.pdbx_description
1 polymer ?
#
loop_
_entity_poly.entity_id
_entity_poly.type
_entity_poly.pdbx_seq_one_letter_code
_entity_poly.pdbx_strand_id
1 'polypeptide(L)'
;MAQLPTAKDLDKLYHEKGHETLVWYAWRNALRVLPALGILPFELIWPHNTVHNLYSICQIPLLLSQYSPEQPLSKGYVNAFSHVASSNMAAAFRAAKTDNQIIVNVIRANVAAYIAAKISAVDAKSSVRNAIIAAKSATIVVGHDGVLSSLADYEILCSSECFDKKYLNSHDLWSIGALSEEYDGWKSSFFHQLESIGLQVLVENIKFLLGDNNSKEFSISSSEKISTSITNSPTLLKQLIDGEELEENHAVRVIILGNGGSGKTSLVNALLNGDGWDSGDKELSEFHRPLDLKKNFPHFKGFGDNKLDLFLWDFSGQIISYGLHSAFINENCVYILVVDSRHEQVLEEWLYQIRHIIGLQTKVIILTNWFEHCDTKQNQRYLLRKFPDLLEERSFCYFALNSLLHDDSSEPSVRAFEDFLKILWDFCLESQKFTFKRVLMAYEEINNNLKDVIFIRKSDLLMTLGKNIGSLDSNNVIDLLEKLGFILRITKDGRDYCLKPNWLMEYSYKLFYLDVLLEKNGILPWDELLSAAKDDGFNEDILRFLVDFETVN
;
A
#
# COMPACT_ATOMS: atom_id res chain seq x y z
N MET A 1 -13.00 -32.65 -33.48
CA MET A 1 -13.25 -31.35 -32.87
C MET A 1 -12.30 -31.21 -31.70
N ALA A 2 -11.42 -30.21 -31.73
CA ALA A 2 -10.53 -29.93 -30.61
C ALA A 2 -11.38 -29.57 -29.37
N GLN A 3 -11.09 -30.18 -28.21
CA GLN A 3 -11.81 -29.93 -26.96
C GLN A 3 -10.80 -29.56 -25.88
N LEU A 4 -11.10 -28.52 -25.10
CA LEU A 4 -10.28 -28.07 -23.97
C LEU A 4 -10.00 -29.21 -22.97
N PRO A 5 -8.85 -29.18 -22.25
CA PRO A 5 -8.56 -30.17 -21.22
C PRO A 5 -9.63 -30.18 -20.13
N THR A 6 -9.99 -31.38 -19.65
CA THR A 6 -11.01 -31.54 -18.63
C THR A 6 -10.48 -31.18 -17.24
N ALA A 7 -11.37 -31.05 -16.27
CA ALA A 7 -10.96 -30.84 -14.88
C ALA A 7 -10.05 -31.94 -14.36
N LYS A 8 -10.25 -33.20 -14.79
CA LYS A 8 -9.40 -34.33 -14.41
C LYS A 8 -8.01 -34.23 -15.03
N ASP A 9 -7.92 -33.73 -16.25
CA ASP A 9 -6.65 -33.57 -16.97
C ASP A 9 -5.78 -32.50 -16.31
N LEU A 10 -6.37 -31.36 -15.96
CA LEU A 10 -5.67 -30.29 -15.26
C LEU A 10 -5.34 -30.64 -13.80
N ASP A 11 -6.19 -31.42 -13.12
CA ASP A 11 -5.91 -31.94 -11.78
C ASP A 11 -4.73 -32.92 -11.79
N LYS A 12 -4.66 -33.79 -12.81
CA LYS A 12 -3.49 -34.63 -13.05
C LYS A 12 -2.23 -33.81 -13.31
N LEU A 13 -2.32 -32.79 -14.16
CA LEU A 13 -1.21 -31.89 -14.45
C LEU A 13 -0.72 -31.17 -13.19
N TYR A 14 -1.63 -30.71 -12.33
CA TYR A 14 -1.30 -30.11 -11.04
C TYR A 14 -0.49 -31.05 -10.14
N HIS A 15 -0.89 -32.32 -10.06
CA HIS A 15 -0.18 -33.31 -9.24
C HIS A 15 1.18 -33.73 -9.83
N GLU A 16 1.29 -33.77 -11.16
CA GLU A 16 2.52 -34.20 -11.84
C GLU A 16 3.56 -33.09 -11.98
N LYS A 17 3.12 -31.85 -12.20
CA LYS A 17 3.99 -30.71 -12.53
C LYS A 17 3.91 -29.54 -11.57
N GLY A 18 3.00 -29.60 -10.60
CA GLY A 18 2.85 -28.59 -9.56
C GLY A 18 1.93 -27.44 -9.94
N HIS A 19 1.66 -26.61 -8.95
CA HIS A 19 0.74 -25.47 -9.01
C HIS A 19 1.07 -24.46 -10.11
N GLU A 20 2.37 -24.23 -10.36
CA GLU A 20 2.87 -23.20 -11.29
C GLU A 20 2.41 -23.42 -12.73
N THR A 21 2.28 -24.68 -13.16
CA THR A 21 1.78 -25.01 -14.50
C THR A 21 0.37 -24.49 -14.72
N LEU A 22 -0.49 -24.56 -13.70
CA LEU A 22 -1.85 -24.04 -13.78
C LEU A 22 -1.90 -22.52 -13.70
N VAL A 23 -0.96 -21.90 -12.98
CA VAL A 23 -0.81 -20.43 -12.98
C VAL A 23 -0.44 -19.94 -14.37
N TRP A 24 0.57 -20.56 -14.99
CA TRP A 24 1.03 -20.22 -16.34
C TRP A 24 -0.04 -20.49 -17.40
N TYR A 25 -0.72 -21.63 -17.31
CA TYR A 25 -1.81 -21.99 -18.22
C TYR A 25 -2.96 -20.97 -18.15
N ALA A 26 -3.36 -20.58 -16.94
CA ALA A 26 -4.39 -19.58 -16.75
C ALA A 26 -3.93 -18.20 -17.23
N TRP A 27 -2.66 -17.84 -17.00
CA TRP A 27 -2.05 -16.59 -17.44
C TRP A 27 -2.06 -16.43 -18.97
N ARG A 28 -1.60 -17.43 -19.73
CA ARG A 28 -1.62 -17.35 -21.21
C ARG A 28 -3.02 -17.24 -21.78
N ASN A 29 -3.99 -17.92 -21.18
CA ASN A 29 -5.39 -17.77 -21.57
C ASN A 29 -5.96 -16.38 -21.23
N ALA A 30 -5.55 -15.77 -20.11
CA ALA A 30 -5.91 -14.39 -19.82
C ALA A 30 -5.24 -13.38 -20.78
N LEU A 31 -3.99 -13.61 -21.20
CA LEU A 31 -3.30 -12.79 -22.20
C LEU A 31 -4.06 -12.75 -23.53
N ARG A 32 -4.53 -13.89 -24.02
CA ARG A 32 -5.29 -14.00 -25.28
C ARG A 32 -6.56 -13.17 -25.30
N VAL A 33 -7.16 -12.92 -24.14
CA VAL A 33 -8.44 -12.22 -24.02
C VAL A 33 -8.26 -10.70 -23.93
N LEU A 34 -7.06 -10.20 -23.59
CA LEU A 34 -6.78 -8.78 -23.35
C LEU A 34 -7.23 -7.87 -24.50
N PRO A 35 -6.86 -8.16 -25.77
CA PRO A 35 -7.10 -7.22 -26.87
C PRO A 35 -8.59 -7.06 -27.21
N ALA A 36 -9.44 -7.97 -26.75
CA ALA A 36 -10.88 -7.90 -26.98
C ALA A 36 -11.56 -6.75 -26.23
N LEU A 37 -10.88 -6.09 -25.28
CA LEU A 37 -11.35 -4.83 -24.71
C LEU A 37 -11.45 -3.70 -25.75
N GLY A 38 -10.74 -3.82 -26.87
CA GLY A 38 -10.83 -2.88 -27.99
C GLY A 38 -12.15 -2.94 -28.78
N ILE A 39 -13.06 -3.86 -28.44
CA ILE A 39 -14.38 -3.98 -29.08
C ILE A 39 -15.26 -2.74 -28.86
N LEU A 40 -15.03 -2.00 -27.77
CA LEU A 40 -15.70 -0.73 -27.46
C LEU A 40 -14.66 0.34 -27.09
N PRO A 41 -15.00 1.63 -27.25
CA PRO A 41 -14.29 2.74 -26.63
C PRO A 41 -14.15 2.55 -25.11
N PHE A 42 -12.95 2.76 -24.56
CA PHE A 42 -12.69 2.64 -23.12
C PHE A 42 -13.54 3.58 -22.26
N GLU A 43 -13.97 4.72 -22.78
CA GLU A 43 -14.89 5.65 -22.09
C GLU A 43 -16.29 5.04 -21.87
N LEU A 44 -16.74 4.14 -22.76
CA LEU A 44 -18.01 3.43 -22.60
C LEU A 44 -17.89 2.27 -21.62
N ILE A 45 -16.72 1.63 -21.58
CA ILE A 45 -16.44 0.56 -20.61
C ILE A 45 -16.25 1.19 -19.21
N TRP A 46 -15.37 2.18 -19.10
CA TRP A 46 -15.04 2.90 -17.88
C TRP A 46 -15.26 4.41 -18.04
N PRO A 47 -16.46 4.92 -17.73
CA PRO A 47 -16.75 6.35 -17.76
C PRO A 47 -15.96 7.15 -16.71
N HIS A 48 -15.52 6.48 -15.64
CA HIS A 48 -14.76 7.06 -14.55
C HIS A 48 -13.50 6.22 -14.31
N ASN A 49 -12.38 6.87 -13.98
CA ASN A 49 -11.12 6.23 -13.63
C ASN A 49 -10.59 5.25 -14.70
N THR A 50 -10.76 5.59 -15.98
CA THR A 50 -10.37 4.76 -17.13
C THR A 50 -8.92 4.29 -17.05
N VAL A 51 -7.97 5.20 -16.78
CA VAL A 51 -6.54 4.88 -16.65
C VAL A 51 -6.27 3.90 -15.50
N HIS A 52 -6.93 4.09 -14.35
CA HIS A 52 -6.76 3.21 -13.19
C HIS A 52 -7.26 1.78 -13.47
N ASN A 53 -8.43 1.66 -14.10
CA ASN A 53 -8.99 0.35 -14.46
C ASN A 53 -8.12 -0.35 -15.52
N LEU A 54 -7.66 0.39 -16.54
CA LEU A 54 -6.74 -0.12 -17.57
C LEU A 54 -5.43 -0.59 -16.98
N TYR A 55 -4.78 0.25 -16.16
CA TYR A 55 -3.53 -0.09 -15.49
C TYR A 55 -3.72 -1.36 -14.67
N SER A 56 -4.76 -1.42 -13.83
CA SER A 56 -5.03 -2.59 -12.99
C SER A 56 -5.19 -3.86 -13.83
N ILE A 57 -6.03 -3.83 -14.87
CA ILE A 57 -6.27 -5.02 -15.71
C ILE A 57 -5.01 -5.47 -16.43
N CYS A 58 -4.23 -4.53 -16.98
CA CYS A 58 -3.00 -4.85 -17.69
C CYS A 58 -1.87 -5.26 -16.74
N GLN A 59 -1.90 -4.80 -15.48
CA GLN A 59 -0.92 -5.15 -14.45
C GLN A 59 -0.95 -6.65 -14.12
N ILE A 60 -2.10 -7.33 -14.21
CA ILE A 60 -2.19 -8.77 -13.91
C ILE A 60 -1.30 -9.60 -14.87
N PRO A 61 -1.48 -9.56 -16.20
CA PRO A 61 -0.62 -10.30 -17.10
C PRO A 61 0.85 -9.87 -17.01
N LEU A 62 1.12 -8.61 -16.71
CA LEU A 62 2.48 -8.10 -16.47
C LEU A 62 3.11 -8.72 -15.22
N LEU A 63 2.40 -8.78 -14.10
CA LEU A 63 2.88 -9.41 -12.85
C LEU A 63 3.06 -10.92 -12.98
N LEU A 64 2.11 -11.59 -13.62
CA LEU A 64 2.19 -13.03 -13.83
C LEU A 64 3.37 -13.40 -14.75
N SER A 65 3.77 -12.50 -15.66
CA SER A 65 5.00 -12.66 -16.45
C SER A 65 6.28 -12.66 -15.59
N GLN A 66 6.25 -12.10 -14.38
CA GLN A 66 7.35 -12.08 -13.40
C GLN A 66 7.20 -13.06 -12.23
N TYR A 67 6.01 -13.64 -12.04
CA TYR A 67 5.72 -14.63 -10.99
C TYR A 67 6.83 -15.68 -10.79
N SER A 68 7.28 -15.82 -9.54
CA SER A 68 8.28 -16.79 -9.07
C SER A 68 7.81 -17.40 -7.74
N PRO A 69 8.03 -18.70 -7.49
CA PRO A 69 7.64 -19.36 -6.24
C PRO A 69 8.29 -18.77 -4.98
N GLU A 70 9.46 -18.15 -5.11
CA GLU A 70 10.17 -17.51 -3.99
C GLU A 70 9.50 -16.20 -3.52
N GLN A 71 8.62 -15.63 -4.36
CA GLN A 71 7.85 -14.39 -4.08
C GLN A 71 6.39 -14.58 -4.52
N PRO A 72 5.57 -15.35 -3.76
CA PRO A 72 4.17 -15.53 -4.07
C PRO A 72 3.41 -14.20 -3.94
N LEU A 73 2.54 -13.91 -4.92
CA LEU A 73 1.68 -12.72 -4.90
C LEU A 73 0.85 -12.67 -3.61
N SER A 74 0.90 -11.56 -2.88
CA SER A 74 0.24 -11.46 -1.57
C SER A 74 -1.30 -11.56 -1.66
N LYS A 75 -1.95 -12.13 -0.62
CA LYS A 75 -3.43 -12.23 -0.57
C LYS A 75 -4.13 -10.87 -0.62
N GLY A 76 -3.48 -9.81 -0.17
CA GLY A 76 -3.98 -8.42 -0.22
C GLY A 76 -4.32 -7.96 -1.64
N TYR A 77 -3.65 -8.51 -2.65
CA TYR A 77 -3.98 -8.25 -4.05
C TYR A 77 -5.41 -8.63 -4.39
N VAL A 78 -5.92 -9.78 -3.91
CA VAL A 78 -7.24 -10.32 -4.29
C VAL A 78 -8.35 -9.28 -4.06
N ASN A 79 -8.25 -8.51 -2.97
CA ASN A 79 -9.24 -7.52 -2.58
C ASN A 79 -9.23 -6.26 -3.46
N ALA A 80 -8.07 -5.71 -3.82
CA ALA A 80 -7.98 -4.49 -4.63
C ALA A 80 -8.63 -4.63 -6.03
N PHE A 81 -8.60 -5.84 -6.58
CA PHE A 81 -9.16 -6.13 -7.91
C PHE A 81 -10.64 -6.50 -7.90
N SER A 82 -11.23 -6.73 -6.72
CA SER A 82 -12.68 -6.87 -6.61
C SER A 82 -13.38 -5.62 -7.15
N HIS A 83 -12.81 -4.43 -6.90
CA HIS A 83 -13.31 -3.16 -7.40
C HIS A 83 -13.26 -3.08 -8.94
N VAL A 84 -12.15 -3.50 -9.55
CA VAL A 84 -11.98 -3.53 -11.01
C VAL A 84 -12.93 -4.54 -11.66
N ALA A 85 -13.06 -5.73 -11.06
CA ALA A 85 -14.03 -6.74 -11.48
C ALA A 85 -15.47 -6.20 -11.42
N SER A 86 -15.85 -5.52 -10.33
CA SER A 86 -17.15 -4.87 -10.18
C SER A 86 -17.36 -3.75 -11.19
N SER A 87 -16.33 -2.93 -11.45
CA SER A 87 -16.34 -1.87 -12.47
C SER A 87 -16.56 -2.45 -13.88
N ASN A 88 -15.83 -3.50 -14.24
CA ASN A 88 -15.98 -4.17 -15.54
C ASN A 88 -17.30 -4.92 -15.68
N MET A 89 -17.82 -5.50 -14.58
CA MET A 89 -19.16 -6.08 -14.56
C MET A 89 -20.23 -5.00 -14.76
N ALA A 90 -20.10 -3.85 -14.10
CA ALA A 90 -20.97 -2.70 -14.34
C ALA A 90 -20.85 -2.20 -15.79
N ALA A 91 -19.66 -2.21 -16.38
CA ALA A 91 -19.43 -1.92 -17.79
C ALA A 91 -20.19 -2.90 -18.70
N ALA A 92 -20.09 -4.20 -18.43
CA ALA A 92 -20.83 -5.24 -19.16
C ALA A 92 -22.36 -5.06 -19.02
N PHE A 93 -22.85 -4.66 -17.85
CA PHE A 93 -24.27 -4.32 -17.64
C PHE A 93 -24.69 -3.06 -18.40
N ARG A 94 -23.83 -2.04 -18.50
CA ARG A 94 -24.11 -0.85 -19.32
C ARG A 94 -24.08 -1.17 -20.80
N ALA A 95 -23.12 -1.97 -21.25
CA ALA A 95 -23.05 -2.48 -22.62
C ALA A 95 -24.27 -3.33 -22.98
N ALA A 96 -24.92 -4.00 -22.02
CA ALA A 96 -26.19 -4.70 -22.27
C ALA A 96 -27.34 -3.78 -22.72
N LYS A 97 -27.23 -2.45 -22.57
CA LYS A 97 -28.16 -1.48 -23.16
C LYS A 97 -27.97 -1.26 -24.67
N THR A 98 -26.92 -1.82 -25.27
CA THR A 98 -26.65 -1.73 -26.72
C THR A 98 -27.27 -2.88 -27.53
N ASP A 99 -28.06 -3.75 -26.91
CA ASP A 99 -28.68 -4.95 -27.52
C ASP A 99 -27.71 -5.90 -28.25
N ASN A 100 -26.40 -5.78 -28.03
CA ASN A 100 -25.38 -6.62 -28.64
C ASN A 100 -24.83 -7.67 -27.66
N GLN A 101 -25.46 -8.84 -27.66
CA GLN A 101 -25.13 -9.95 -26.76
C GLN A 101 -23.68 -10.46 -26.90
N ILE A 102 -23.08 -10.31 -28.09
CA ILE A 102 -21.70 -10.71 -28.36
C ILE A 102 -20.75 -9.85 -27.53
N ILE A 103 -20.93 -8.52 -27.56
CA ILE A 103 -20.09 -7.57 -26.81
C ILE A 103 -20.17 -7.83 -25.31
N VAL A 104 -21.38 -8.07 -24.78
CA VAL A 104 -21.59 -8.38 -23.36
C VAL A 104 -20.84 -9.64 -22.95
N ASN A 105 -20.89 -10.70 -23.78
CA ASN A 105 -20.21 -11.96 -23.50
C ASN A 105 -18.69 -11.82 -23.54
N VAL A 106 -18.16 -11.05 -24.51
CA VAL A 106 -16.72 -10.78 -24.63
C VAL A 106 -16.19 -10.04 -23.40
N ILE A 107 -16.86 -8.99 -22.94
CA ILE A 107 -16.43 -8.23 -21.75
C ILE A 107 -16.50 -9.11 -20.50
N ARG A 108 -17.58 -9.90 -20.32
CA ARG A 108 -17.69 -10.82 -19.17
C ARG A 108 -16.61 -11.89 -19.17
N ALA A 109 -16.31 -12.47 -20.32
CA ALA A 109 -15.25 -13.47 -20.48
C ALA A 109 -13.87 -12.86 -20.16
N ASN A 110 -13.61 -11.63 -20.60
CA ASN A 110 -12.38 -10.90 -20.27
C ASN A 110 -12.19 -10.78 -18.75
N VAL A 111 -13.21 -10.31 -18.04
CA VAL A 111 -13.18 -10.21 -16.56
C VAL A 111 -12.96 -11.56 -15.90
N ALA A 112 -13.69 -12.59 -16.34
CA ALA A 112 -13.59 -13.93 -15.78
C ALA A 112 -12.19 -14.53 -15.96
N ALA A 113 -11.56 -14.32 -17.13
CA ALA A 113 -10.21 -14.81 -17.40
C ALA A 113 -9.17 -14.21 -16.45
N TYR A 114 -9.20 -12.89 -16.23
CA TYR A 114 -8.26 -12.22 -15.35
C TYR A 114 -8.41 -12.58 -13.88
N ILE A 115 -9.66 -12.59 -13.39
CA ILE A 115 -9.95 -13.01 -12.03
C ILE A 115 -9.47 -14.45 -11.82
N ALA A 116 -9.73 -15.33 -12.79
CA ALA A 116 -9.34 -16.72 -12.69
C ALA A 116 -7.81 -16.90 -12.72
N ALA A 117 -7.09 -16.28 -13.66
CA ALA A 117 -5.62 -16.34 -13.70
C ALA A 117 -4.99 -15.87 -12.37
N LYS A 118 -5.55 -14.82 -11.78
CA LYS A 118 -5.11 -14.31 -10.50
C LYS A 118 -5.43 -15.22 -9.32
N ILE A 119 -6.68 -15.70 -9.20
CA ILE A 119 -7.04 -16.63 -8.11
C ILE A 119 -6.20 -17.90 -8.25
N SER A 120 -5.91 -18.34 -9.47
CA SER A 120 -4.98 -19.44 -9.72
C SER A 120 -3.63 -19.16 -9.08
N ALA A 121 -3.07 -17.95 -9.21
CA ALA A 121 -1.77 -17.59 -8.62
C ALA A 121 -1.76 -17.53 -7.07
N VAL A 122 -2.87 -17.14 -6.44
CA VAL A 122 -2.92 -16.88 -4.98
C VAL A 122 -3.50 -18.05 -4.17
N ASP A 123 -4.36 -18.86 -4.79
CA ASP A 123 -5.03 -19.99 -4.14
C ASP A 123 -4.83 -21.29 -4.92
N ALA A 124 -3.83 -22.06 -4.47
CA ALA A 124 -3.51 -23.37 -5.04
C ALA A 124 -4.72 -24.33 -5.04
N LYS A 125 -5.61 -24.27 -4.04
CA LYS A 125 -6.78 -25.18 -3.95
C LYS A 125 -7.81 -24.92 -5.04
N SER A 126 -7.94 -23.66 -5.47
CA SER A 126 -8.89 -23.26 -6.50
C SER A 126 -8.25 -23.19 -7.89
N SER A 127 -6.95 -23.45 -8.03
CA SER A 127 -6.17 -23.26 -9.26
C SER A 127 -6.73 -24.05 -10.45
N VAL A 128 -7.05 -25.34 -10.29
CA VAL A 128 -7.65 -26.19 -11.34
C VAL A 128 -8.94 -25.58 -11.89
N ARG A 129 -9.87 -25.22 -11.00
CA ARG A 129 -11.15 -24.62 -11.39
C ARG A 129 -10.93 -23.32 -12.16
N ASN A 130 -10.00 -22.49 -11.72
CA ASN A 130 -9.74 -21.20 -12.33
C ASN A 130 -9.00 -21.30 -13.66
N ALA A 131 -8.06 -22.23 -13.81
CA ALA A 131 -7.44 -22.55 -15.09
C ALA A 131 -8.49 -22.89 -16.17
N ILE A 132 -9.51 -23.66 -15.81
CA ILE A 132 -10.64 -23.97 -16.71
C ILE A 132 -11.44 -22.71 -17.07
N ILE A 133 -11.72 -21.84 -16.09
CA ILE A 133 -12.47 -20.60 -16.32
C ILE A 133 -11.69 -19.69 -17.28
N ALA A 134 -10.38 -19.56 -17.11
CA ALA A 134 -9.53 -18.79 -18.01
C ALA A 134 -9.55 -19.34 -19.44
N ALA A 135 -9.35 -20.65 -19.61
CA ALA A 135 -9.38 -21.29 -20.93
C ALA A 135 -10.75 -21.16 -21.62
N LYS A 136 -11.85 -21.40 -20.90
CA LYS A 136 -13.21 -21.21 -21.43
C LYS A 136 -13.47 -19.77 -21.85
N SER A 137 -12.97 -18.82 -21.08
CA SER A 137 -13.11 -17.39 -21.38
C SER A 137 -12.35 -17.02 -22.66
N ALA A 138 -11.14 -17.57 -22.85
CA ALA A 138 -10.40 -17.44 -24.11
C ALA A 138 -11.16 -17.99 -25.31
N THR A 139 -11.82 -19.14 -25.15
CA THR A 139 -12.68 -19.71 -26.20
C THR A 139 -13.89 -18.85 -26.53
N ILE A 140 -14.52 -18.20 -25.54
CA ILE A 140 -15.66 -17.30 -25.78
C ILE A 140 -15.24 -16.09 -26.63
N VAL A 141 -14.04 -15.58 -26.41
CA VAL A 141 -13.55 -14.36 -27.06
C VAL A 141 -12.89 -14.64 -28.40
N VAL A 142 -12.00 -15.63 -28.46
CA VAL A 142 -11.17 -15.91 -29.65
C VAL A 142 -11.76 -17.06 -30.49
N GLY A 143 -12.83 -17.70 -30.02
CA GLY A 143 -13.48 -18.78 -30.75
C GLY A 143 -12.61 -20.04 -30.86
N HIS A 144 -12.63 -20.66 -32.04
CA HIS A 144 -11.92 -21.91 -32.31
C HIS A 144 -10.39 -21.76 -32.16
N ASP A 145 -9.84 -20.60 -32.52
CA ASP A 145 -8.41 -20.33 -32.47
C ASP A 145 -7.88 -20.29 -31.03
N GLY A 146 -8.70 -19.78 -30.11
CA GLY A 146 -8.44 -19.83 -28.67
C GLY A 146 -8.38 -21.26 -28.15
N VAL A 147 -9.23 -22.17 -28.66
CA VAL A 147 -9.22 -23.60 -28.27
C VAL A 147 -7.94 -24.26 -28.72
N LEU A 148 -7.52 -24.06 -29.98
CA LEU A 148 -6.30 -24.66 -30.51
C LEU A 148 -5.05 -24.17 -29.76
N SER A 149 -4.96 -22.86 -29.50
CA SER A 149 -3.81 -22.30 -28.77
C SER A 149 -3.79 -22.75 -27.30
N SER A 150 -4.96 -22.82 -26.65
CA SER A 150 -5.07 -23.33 -25.28
C SER A 150 -4.80 -24.83 -25.17
N LEU A 151 -4.98 -25.60 -26.24
CA LEU A 151 -4.60 -27.02 -26.28
C LEU A 151 -3.13 -27.23 -26.53
N ALA A 152 -2.55 -26.47 -27.46
CA ALA A 152 -1.11 -26.49 -27.69
C ALA A 152 -0.33 -26.16 -26.41
N ASP A 153 -0.76 -25.15 -25.65
CA ASP A 153 -0.18 -24.83 -24.34
C ASP A 153 -0.25 -26.03 -23.36
N TYR A 154 -1.38 -26.72 -23.31
CA TYR A 154 -1.56 -27.88 -22.44
C TYR A 154 -0.62 -29.04 -22.86
N GLU A 155 -0.50 -29.31 -24.16
CA GLU A 155 0.40 -30.34 -24.69
C GLU A 155 1.88 -30.01 -24.43
N ILE A 156 2.27 -28.73 -24.55
CA ILE A 156 3.62 -28.26 -24.17
C ILE A 156 3.87 -28.52 -22.68
N LEU A 157 2.91 -28.19 -21.81
CA LEU A 157 3.04 -28.44 -20.37
C LEU A 157 3.15 -29.93 -20.04
N CYS A 158 2.36 -30.79 -20.71
CA CYS A 158 2.44 -32.24 -20.52
C CYS A 158 3.79 -32.83 -20.98
N SER A 159 4.33 -32.33 -22.09
CA SER A 159 5.58 -32.84 -22.69
C SER A 159 6.84 -32.30 -22.02
N SER A 160 6.79 -31.13 -21.37
CA SER A 160 7.94 -30.55 -20.67
C SER A 160 8.37 -31.39 -19.47
N GLU A 161 9.65 -31.76 -19.36
CA GLU A 161 10.15 -32.56 -18.24
C GLU A 161 10.09 -31.81 -16.91
N CYS A 162 10.40 -30.50 -16.94
CA CYS A 162 10.32 -29.57 -15.80
C CYS A 162 9.69 -28.24 -16.26
N PHE A 163 8.97 -27.57 -15.35
CA PHE A 163 8.47 -26.22 -15.60
C PHE A 163 9.64 -25.22 -15.50
N ASP A 164 10.18 -24.81 -16.64
CA ASP A 164 11.09 -23.67 -16.75
C ASP A 164 10.38 -22.52 -17.46
N LYS A 165 10.15 -21.44 -16.73
CA LYS A 165 9.47 -20.26 -17.24
C LYS A 165 10.19 -19.63 -18.42
N LYS A 166 11.53 -19.62 -18.45
CA LYS A 166 12.30 -19.06 -19.58
C LYS A 166 12.09 -19.89 -20.85
N TYR A 167 12.06 -21.21 -20.70
CA TYR A 167 11.77 -22.14 -21.78
C TYR A 167 10.31 -22.03 -22.26
N LEU A 168 9.35 -21.87 -21.36
CA LEU A 168 7.95 -21.77 -21.74
C LEU A 168 7.58 -20.41 -22.35
N ASN A 169 8.29 -19.35 -21.97
CA ASN A 169 8.13 -18.02 -22.58
C ASN A 169 8.81 -17.89 -23.95
N SER A 170 9.65 -18.85 -24.37
CA SER A 170 10.19 -18.88 -25.74
C SER A 170 9.22 -19.47 -26.77
N HIS A 171 8.06 -19.97 -26.33
CA HIS A 171 7.01 -20.49 -27.20
C HIS A 171 6.00 -19.40 -27.53
N ASP A 172 5.69 -19.24 -28.82
CA ASP A 172 4.70 -18.30 -29.33
C ASP A 172 3.36 -18.41 -28.61
N LEU A 173 2.70 -17.27 -28.35
CA LEU A 173 1.39 -17.23 -27.68
C LEU A 173 0.30 -17.95 -28.51
N TRP A 174 0.44 -17.95 -29.83
CA TRP A 174 -0.52 -18.49 -30.78
C TRP A 174 0.08 -19.72 -31.46
N SER A 175 -0.66 -20.83 -31.50
CA SER A 175 -0.23 -22.03 -32.23
C SER A 175 -0.56 -21.98 -33.73
N ILE A 176 -1.09 -20.85 -34.20
CA ILE A 176 -1.68 -20.67 -35.53
C ILE A 176 -1.13 -19.38 -36.12
N GLY A 177 -0.92 -19.37 -37.44
CA GLY A 177 -0.25 -18.27 -38.13
C GLY A 177 -1.10 -17.02 -38.40
N ALA A 178 -2.43 -17.12 -38.37
CA ALA A 178 -3.35 -15.99 -38.57
C ALA A 178 -4.58 -16.13 -37.68
N LEU A 179 -5.00 -15.03 -37.05
CA LEU A 179 -6.20 -14.93 -36.22
C LEU A 179 -7.40 -14.44 -37.05
N SER A 180 -8.59 -14.44 -36.46
CA SER A 180 -9.78 -13.91 -37.13
C SER A 180 -9.66 -12.39 -37.38
N GLU A 181 -10.20 -11.94 -38.53
CA GLU A 181 -10.21 -10.50 -38.87
C GLU A 181 -10.91 -9.65 -37.79
N GLU A 182 -11.94 -10.21 -37.13
CA GLU A 182 -12.62 -9.56 -36.02
C GLU A 182 -11.68 -9.32 -34.83
N TYR A 183 -10.88 -10.33 -34.46
CA TYR A 183 -9.94 -10.23 -33.35
C TYR A 183 -8.82 -9.24 -33.67
N ASP A 184 -8.26 -9.27 -34.88
CA ASP A 184 -7.23 -8.32 -35.31
C ASP A 184 -7.77 -6.88 -35.33
N GLY A 185 -9.04 -6.70 -35.69
CA GLY A 185 -9.75 -5.43 -35.55
C GLY A 185 -9.83 -4.95 -34.11
N TRP A 186 -10.21 -5.83 -33.16
CA TRP A 186 -10.24 -5.48 -31.73
C TRP A 186 -8.84 -5.18 -31.19
N LYS A 187 -7.84 -5.97 -31.57
CA LYS A 187 -6.43 -5.77 -31.17
C LYS A 187 -5.89 -4.42 -31.64
N SER A 188 -6.14 -4.07 -32.90
CA SER A 188 -5.73 -2.77 -33.46
C SER A 188 -6.44 -1.60 -32.75
N SER A 189 -7.75 -1.72 -32.51
CA SER A 189 -8.53 -0.74 -31.77
C SER A 189 -8.02 -0.57 -30.33
N PHE A 190 -7.73 -1.68 -29.64
CA PHE A 190 -7.21 -1.69 -28.27
C PHE A 190 -5.92 -0.88 -28.15
N PHE A 191 -4.95 -1.12 -29.02
CA PHE A 191 -3.69 -0.39 -29.01
C PHE A 191 -3.85 1.08 -29.38
N HIS A 192 -4.63 1.39 -30.41
CA HIS A 192 -4.89 2.77 -30.80
C HIS A 192 -5.54 3.58 -29.66
N GLN A 193 -6.48 2.97 -28.94
CA GLN A 193 -7.11 3.62 -27.79
C GLN A 193 -6.11 3.86 -26.64
N LEU A 194 -5.23 2.90 -26.33
CA LEU A 194 -4.18 3.09 -25.33
C LEU A 194 -3.20 4.21 -25.72
N GLU A 195 -2.80 4.25 -26.99
CA GLU A 195 -1.94 5.30 -27.53
C GLU A 195 -2.62 6.68 -27.45
N SER A 196 -3.93 6.77 -27.73
CA SER A 196 -4.70 8.01 -27.65
C SER A 196 -4.81 8.59 -26.23
N ILE A 197 -4.82 7.73 -25.21
CA ILE A 197 -4.81 8.13 -23.79
C ILE A 197 -3.37 8.45 -23.32
N GLY A 198 -2.38 8.16 -24.16
CA GLY A 198 -0.95 8.39 -23.91
C GLY A 198 -0.33 7.34 -23.01
N LEU A 199 -0.67 6.06 -23.18
CA LEU A 199 -0.10 4.93 -22.42
C LEU A 199 0.89 4.13 -23.29
N GLN A 200 1.89 4.80 -23.85
CA GLN A 200 2.79 4.23 -24.87
C GLN A 200 3.64 3.07 -24.34
N VAL A 201 4.22 3.21 -23.15
CA VAL A 201 5.01 2.16 -22.52
C VAL A 201 4.18 0.91 -22.21
N LEU A 202 2.90 1.09 -21.80
CA LEU A 202 2.01 -0.04 -21.58
C LEU A 202 1.72 -0.80 -22.88
N VAL A 203 1.57 -0.08 -23.99
CA VAL A 203 1.41 -0.66 -25.32
C VAL A 203 2.63 -1.47 -25.71
N GLU A 204 3.84 -0.94 -25.52
CA GLU A 204 5.09 -1.66 -25.79
C GLU A 204 5.20 -2.95 -24.97
N ASN A 205 4.91 -2.88 -23.68
CA ASN A 205 4.94 -4.03 -22.77
C ASN A 205 3.93 -5.11 -23.17
N ILE A 206 2.71 -4.73 -23.54
CA ILE A 206 1.67 -5.68 -23.97
C ILE A 206 2.03 -6.27 -25.34
N LYS A 207 2.52 -5.45 -26.29
CA LYS A 207 2.99 -5.94 -27.60
C LYS A 207 4.10 -6.99 -27.44
N PHE A 208 5.03 -6.78 -26.52
CA PHE A 208 6.05 -7.77 -26.17
C PHE A 208 5.43 -9.08 -25.67
N LEU A 209 4.48 -9.02 -24.72
CA LEU A 209 3.80 -10.21 -24.19
C LEU A 209 2.93 -10.96 -25.21
N LEU A 210 2.42 -10.26 -26.24
CA LEU A 210 1.67 -10.88 -27.33
C LEU A 210 2.58 -11.45 -28.44
N GLY A 211 3.90 -11.21 -28.37
CA GLY A 211 4.87 -11.67 -29.38
C GLY A 211 5.00 -10.74 -30.60
N ASP A 212 4.53 -9.49 -30.52
CA ASP A 212 4.52 -8.55 -31.65
C ASP A 212 5.85 -7.78 -31.82
N ASN A 213 6.78 -7.81 -30.84
CA ASN A 213 8.05 -7.08 -30.86
C ASN A 213 9.21 -7.87 -30.22
N ASN A 214 10.41 -7.74 -30.79
CA ASN A 214 11.64 -8.45 -30.39
C ASN A 214 12.60 -7.67 -29.47
N SER A 215 12.20 -6.52 -28.88
CA SER A 215 13.16 -5.66 -28.18
C SER A 215 12.74 -5.19 -26.78
N LYS A 216 13.75 -5.28 -25.91
CA LYS A 216 13.97 -4.84 -24.52
C LYS A 216 13.40 -5.71 -23.40
N GLU A 217 14.31 -6.01 -22.47
CA GLU A 217 14.00 -6.63 -21.19
C GLU A 217 12.99 -5.78 -20.42
N PHE A 218 12.03 -6.51 -19.87
CA PHE A 218 10.95 -6.02 -19.06
C PHE A 218 11.45 -5.62 -17.66
N SER A 219 11.39 -4.34 -17.30
CA SER A 219 11.69 -3.87 -15.93
C SER A 219 10.56 -3.01 -15.37
N ILE A 220 9.38 -3.61 -15.13
CA ILE A 220 8.49 -3.01 -14.13
C ILE A 220 9.08 -3.35 -12.77
N SER A 221 9.62 -2.35 -12.08
CA SER A 221 9.99 -2.43 -10.67
C SER A 221 8.79 -2.95 -9.88
N SER A 222 9.00 -4.03 -9.15
CA SER A 222 8.04 -4.82 -8.37
C SER A 222 6.84 -4.01 -7.88
N SER A 223 5.70 -4.18 -8.54
CA SER A 223 4.52 -3.33 -8.31
C SER A 223 3.84 -3.51 -6.93
N GLU A 224 4.31 -4.43 -6.10
CA GLU A 224 3.77 -4.70 -4.75
C GLU A 224 4.04 -3.59 -3.74
N LYS A 225 5.05 -2.77 -4.02
CA LYS A 225 5.44 -1.68 -3.15
C LYS A 225 5.02 -0.32 -3.70
N ILE A 226 4.30 -0.18 -4.80
CA ILE A 226 3.92 1.17 -5.28
C ILE A 226 2.90 1.81 -4.32
N SER A 227 3.13 3.07 -3.99
CA SER A 227 2.22 3.90 -3.19
C SER A 227 0.77 3.85 -3.72
N THR A 228 -0.18 3.56 -2.83
CA THR A 228 -1.63 3.67 -3.04
C THR A 228 -2.05 5.08 -3.47
N SER A 229 -1.32 6.11 -3.04
CA SER A 229 -1.53 7.49 -3.46
C SER A 229 -1.29 7.68 -4.96
N ILE A 230 -0.32 6.95 -5.53
CA ILE A 230 -0.05 6.90 -6.97
C ILE A 230 -1.13 6.07 -7.66
N THR A 231 -1.44 4.87 -7.16
CA THR A 231 -2.38 3.97 -7.84
C THR A 231 -3.81 4.51 -7.87
N ASN A 232 -4.24 5.29 -6.88
CA ASN A 232 -5.57 5.89 -6.87
C ASN A 232 -5.70 7.14 -7.76
N SER A 233 -4.61 7.64 -8.35
CA SER A 233 -4.62 8.85 -9.20
C SER A 233 -4.38 8.50 -10.67
N PRO A 234 -5.37 8.69 -11.56
CA PRO A 234 -5.22 8.47 -13.00
C PRO A 234 -4.05 9.23 -13.65
N THR A 235 -3.81 10.47 -13.22
CA THR A 235 -2.71 11.31 -13.73
C THR A 235 -1.34 10.78 -13.30
N LEU A 236 -1.19 10.37 -12.04
CA LEU A 236 0.08 9.84 -11.53
C LEU A 236 0.37 8.45 -12.08
N LEU A 237 -0.66 7.60 -12.21
CA LEU A 237 -0.53 6.31 -12.89
C LEU A 237 -0.04 6.45 -14.32
N LYS A 238 -0.50 7.47 -15.05
CA LYS A 238 0.00 7.75 -16.39
C LYS A 238 1.50 8.08 -16.36
N GLN A 239 1.93 8.94 -15.45
CA GLN A 239 3.35 9.29 -15.31
C GLN A 239 4.23 8.09 -14.92
N LEU A 240 3.72 7.23 -14.04
CA LEU A 240 4.34 5.94 -13.70
C LEU A 240 4.49 5.05 -14.94
N ILE A 241 3.43 4.92 -15.73
CA ILE A 241 3.44 4.12 -16.96
C ILE A 241 4.46 4.70 -17.94
N ASP A 242 4.55 6.03 -18.08
CA ASP A 242 5.49 6.72 -18.98
C ASP A 242 6.97 6.55 -18.58
N GLY A 243 7.27 5.73 -17.56
CA GLY A 243 8.62 5.30 -17.22
C GLY A 243 9.33 6.23 -16.24
N GLU A 244 8.57 7.01 -15.48
CA GLU A 244 9.16 7.86 -14.47
C GLU A 244 9.87 7.05 -13.37
N GLU A 245 11.04 7.53 -12.95
CA GLU A 245 11.85 6.86 -11.93
C GLU A 245 11.14 6.78 -10.57
N LEU A 246 10.99 5.56 -10.08
CA LEU A 246 10.55 5.26 -8.73
C LEU A 246 11.74 5.02 -7.80
N GLU A 247 11.59 5.43 -6.55
CA GLU A 247 12.53 5.16 -5.47
C GLU A 247 11.78 4.74 -4.20
N GLU A 248 12.39 3.88 -3.40
CA GLU A 248 11.79 3.37 -2.18
C GLU A 248 11.75 4.48 -1.12
N ASN A 249 10.58 4.79 -0.59
CA ASN A 249 10.47 5.69 0.54
C ASN A 249 10.90 4.94 1.82
N HIS A 250 12.17 5.11 2.19
CA HIS A 250 12.76 4.49 3.37
C HIS A 250 12.26 5.09 4.69
N ALA A 251 11.62 6.26 4.65
CA ALA A 251 11.05 6.90 5.83
C ALA A 251 9.76 6.18 6.26
N VAL A 252 9.78 5.60 7.45
CA VAL A 252 8.64 4.90 8.05
C VAL A 252 8.32 5.52 9.41
N ARG A 253 7.04 5.81 9.65
CA ARG A 253 6.57 6.35 10.93
C ARG A 253 6.11 5.20 11.83
N VAL A 254 6.64 5.15 13.03
CA VAL A 254 6.22 4.20 14.08
C VAL A 254 5.31 4.94 15.04
N ILE A 255 4.03 4.58 15.05
CA ILE A 255 2.99 5.27 15.83
C ILE A 255 2.59 4.41 17.03
N ILE A 256 2.80 4.92 18.24
CA ILE A 256 2.46 4.23 19.48
C ILE A 256 1.10 4.73 19.99
N LEU A 257 0.20 3.78 20.25
CA LEU A 257 -1.18 4.00 20.70
C LEU A 257 -1.50 3.14 21.92
N GLY A 258 -2.55 3.50 22.66
CA GLY A 258 -3.05 2.72 23.79
C GLY A 258 -3.50 3.58 24.97
N ASN A 259 -4.20 2.96 25.93
CA ASN A 259 -4.78 3.67 27.07
C ASN A 259 -3.71 4.27 28.00
N GLY A 260 -4.10 5.29 28.79
CA GLY A 260 -3.24 5.83 29.84
C GLY A 260 -2.72 4.74 30.78
N GLY A 261 -1.43 4.80 31.13
CA GLY A 261 -0.82 3.82 32.04
C GLY A 261 -0.54 2.43 31.46
N SER A 262 -0.70 2.20 30.15
CA SER A 262 -0.41 0.90 29.52
C SER A 262 1.09 0.57 29.37
N GLY A 263 1.96 1.57 29.47
CA GLY A 263 3.43 1.41 29.31
C GLY A 263 4.01 1.99 28.01
N LYS A 264 3.27 2.84 27.28
CA LYS A 264 3.76 3.50 26.05
C LYS A 264 5.09 4.24 26.25
N THR A 265 5.15 5.12 27.25
CA THR A 265 6.37 5.88 27.59
C THR A 265 7.53 4.96 27.93
N SER A 266 7.27 3.87 28.66
CA SER A 266 8.26 2.84 28.96
C SER A 266 8.78 2.15 27.70
N LEU A 267 7.91 1.83 26.75
CA LEU A 267 8.28 1.28 25.45
C LEU A 267 9.10 2.27 24.61
N VAL A 268 8.68 3.54 24.55
CA VAL A 268 9.41 4.61 23.84
C VAL A 268 10.83 4.73 24.39
N ASN A 269 10.96 4.78 25.72
CA ASN A 269 12.24 4.85 26.39
C ASN A 269 13.11 3.62 26.10
N ALA A 270 12.54 2.41 26.14
CA ALA A 270 13.24 1.19 25.78
C ALA A 270 13.76 1.24 24.33
N LEU A 271 12.93 1.67 23.37
CA LEU A 271 13.31 1.78 21.96
C LEU A 271 14.40 2.85 21.72
N LEU A 272 14.37 3.97 22.45
CA LEU A 272 15.29 5.08 22.25
C LEU A 272 16.63 4.91 22.98
N ASN A 273 16.62 4.36 24.20
CA ASN A 273 17.80 4.29 25.06
C ASN A 273 18.51 2.94 24.97
N GLY A 274 17.92 1.95 24.31
CA GLY A 274 18.50 0.62 24.14
C GLY A 274 18.67 -0.09 25.48
N ASP A 275 19.79 -0.80 25.63
CA ASP A 275 20.15 -1.58 26.83
C ASP A 275 20.47 -0.69 28.06
N GLY A 276 20.57 0.64 27.87
CA GLY A 276 20.80 1.63 28.92
C GLY A 276 19.51 2.24 29.45
N TRP A 277 18.63 1.43 30.04
CA TRP A 277 17.40 1.95 30.66
C TRP A 277 17.76 2.74 31.93
N ASP A 278 17.58 4.06 31.90
CA ASP A 278 17.59 4.92 33.09
C ASP A 278 16.14 5.30 33.42
N SER A 279 15.65 4.93 34.61
CA SER A 279 14.26 5.08 35.07
C SER A 279 13.89 6.53 35.45
N GLY A 280 14.69 7.50 35.00
CA GLY A 280 14.36 8.90 35.15
C GLY A 280 13.17 9.23 34.26
N ASP A 281 12.08 9.68 34.87
CA ASP A 281 10.98 10.41 34.22
C ASP A 281 11.53 11.72 33.63
N LYS A 282 12.33 11.62 32.57
CA LYS A 282 12.57 12.76 31.70
C LYS A 282 11.26 12.94 30.95
N GLU A 283 10.55 14.01 31.28
CA GLU A 283 9.49 14.54 30.42
C GLU A 283 10.00 14.50 28.99
N LEU A 284 9.38 13.64 28.17
CA LEU A 284 9.74 13.51 26.78
C LEU A 284 9.23 14.78 26.09
N SER A 285 10.07 15.82 26.06
CA SER A 285 9.73 17.14 25.52
C SER A 285 9.43 17.17 24.01
N GLU A 286 9.54 16.04 23.32
CA GLU A 286 9.39 15.93 21.87
C GLU A 286 8.56 14.68 21.52
N PHE A 287 7.38 14.90 20.95
CA PHE A 287 6.42 13.86 20.52
C PHE A 287 6.86 13.09 19.26
N HIS A 288 7.91 13.55 18.59
CA HIS A 288 8.44 13.01 17.34
C HIS A 288 9.97 12.92 17.39
N ARG A 289 10.53 11.72 17.19
CA ARG A 289 11.98 11.51 17.25
C ARG A 289 12.50 10.55 16.18
N PRO A 290 13.69 10.78 15.60
CA PRO A 290 14.34 9.76 14.80
C PRO A 290 14.67 8.55 15.68
N LEU A 291 14.38 7.35 15.18
CA LEU A 291 14.66 6.09 15.84
C LEU A 291 15.68 5.31 15.02
N ASP A 292 16.84 5.03 15.60
CA ASP A 292 17.87 4.22 14.95
C ASP A 292 18.03 2.92 15.72
N LEU A 293 17.24 1.91 15.34
CA LEU A 293 17.24 0.61 16.02
C LEU A 293 18.61 -0.08 15.96
N LYS A 294 19.35 0.07 14.85
CA LYS A 294 20.68 -0.55 14.69
C LYS A 294 21.70 0.07 15.63
N LYS A 295 21.67 1.40 15.79
CA LYS A 295 22.52 2.11 16.73
C LYS A 295 22.12 1.86 18.18
N ASN A 296 20.82 1.81 18.46
CA ASN A 296 20.30 1.64 19.81
C ASN A 296 20.49 0.21 20.33
N PHE A 297 20.50 -0.79 19.45
CA PHE A 297 20.69 -2.21 19.78
C PHE A 297 21.81 -2.84 18.92
N PRO A 298 23.08 -2.44 19.11
CA PRO A 298 24.19 -2.86 18.24
C PRO A 298 24.54 -4.35 18.38
N HIS A 299 24.14 -4.98 19.49
CA HIS A 299 24.36 -6.41 19.75
C HIS A 299 23.30 -7.31 19.11
N PHE A 300 22.15 -6.74 18.71
CA PHE A 300 21.06 -7.48 18.10
C PHE A 300 21.33 -7.74 16.61
N LYS A 301 21.54 -9.01 16.26
CA LYS A 301 21.84 -9.44 14.87
C LYS A 301 20.60 -9.69 14.02
N GLY A 302 19.41 -9.38 14.53
CA GLY A 302 18.15 -9.64 13.82
C GLY A 302 17.78 -8.58 12.78
N PHE A 303 18.47 -7.44 12.73
CA PHE A 303 18.24 -6.41 11.72
C PHE A 303 18.98 -6.74 10.41
N GLY A 304 18.29 -6.60 9.28
CA GLY A 304 18.90 -6.73 7.94
C GLY A 304 19.68 -5.46 7.52
N ASP A 305 20.40 -5.52 6.40
CA ASP A 305 21.20 -4.40 5.88
C ASP A 305 20.39 -3.32 5.14
N ASN A 306 19.06 -3.46 5.08
CA ASN A 306 18.18 -2.52 4.41
C ASN A 306 18.26 -1.09 5.00
N LYS A 307 18.11 -0.09 4.12
CA LYS A 307 17.98 1.32 4.51
C LYS A 307 16.57 1.56 5.04
N LEU A 308 16.48 2.07 6.27
CA LEU A 308 15.23 2.31 6.97
C LEU A 308 15.41 3.50 7.91
N ASP A 309 14.69 4.57 7.65
CA ASP A 309 14.70 5.78 8.47
C ASP A 309 13.41 5.79 9.29
N LEU A 310 13.51 5.47 10.59
CA LEU A 310 12.34 5.39 11.46
C LEU A 310 12.07 6.69 12.20
N PHE A 311 10.80 7.04 12.27
CA PHE A 311 10.33 8.22 13.00
C PHE A 311 9.31 7.78 14.03
N LEU A 312 9.68 7.83 15.30
CA LEU A 312 8.84 7.43 16.42
C LEU A 312 7.89 8.55 16.82
N TRP A 313 6.62 8.19 16.99
CA TRP A 313 5.54 9.06 17.45
C TRP A 313 4.88 8.45 18.69
N ASP A 314 4.91 9.17 19.81
CA ASP A 314 4.19 8.78 21.03
C ASP A 314 2.98 9.70 21.24
N PHE A 315 1.78 9.15 20.99
CA PHE A 315 0.53 9.83 21.31
C PHE A 315 0.05 9.36 22.69
N SER A 316 0.71 9.86 23.74
CA SER A 316 0.44 9.41 25.10
C SER A 316 -0.92 9.88 25.62
N GLY A 317 -1.95 9.02 25.55
CA GLY A 317 -3.22 9.15 26.31
C GLY A 317 -4.09 10.37 25.99
N GLN A 318 -3.75 11.11 24.93
CA GLN A 318 -4.44 12.32 24.52
C GLN A 318 -5.43 12.01 23.40
N ILE A 319 -6.59 12.67 23.43
CA ILE A 319 -7.56 12.60 22.35
C ILE A 319 -6.93 13.35 21.18
N ILE A 320 -6.37 12.61 20.23
CA ILE A 320 -6.01 13.18 18.94
C ILE A 320 -7.35 13.59 18.29
N SER A 321 -7.52 14.88 17.97
CA SER A 321 -8.72 15.32 17.26
C SER A 321 -8.77 14.63 15.89
N TYR A 322 -9.97 14.28 15.43
CA TYR A 322 -10.17 13.64 14.12
C TYR A 322 -9.52 14.42 12.96
N GLY A 323 -9.41 15.75 13.07
CA GLY A 323 -8.75 16.62 12.09
C GLY A 323 -7.23 16.51 12.06
N LEU A 324 -6.59 16.30 13.22
CA LEU A 324 -5.14 16.09 13.29
C LEU A 324 -4.73 14.74 12.69
N HIS A 325 -5.55 13.70 12.85
CA HIS A 325 -5.25 12.34 12.39
C HIS A 325 -4.96 12.22 10.89
N SER A 326 -5.73 12.88 10.02
CA SER A 326 -5.53 12.80 8.57
C SER A 326 -4.21 13.41 8.10
N ALA A 327 -3.59 14.29 8.90
CA ALA A 327 -2.34 14.95 8.55
C ALA A 327 -1.10 14.06 8.73
N PHE A 328 -1.16 13.05 9.62
CA PHE A 328 0.01 12.26 10.02
C PHE A 328 -0.04 10.81 9.57
N ILE A 329 -1.24 10.33 9.27
CA ILE A 329 -1.50 8.97 8.86
C ILE A 329 -1.26 8.86 7.36
N ASN A 330 -0.31 8.01 6.98
CA ASN A 330 -0.02 7.66 5.60
C ASN A 330 0.23 6.15 5.48
N GLU A 331 0.52 5.70 4.26
CA GLU A 331 0.76 4.30 3.92
C GLU A 331 2.12 3.73 4.36
N ASN A 332 3.06 4.60 4.79
CA ASN A 332 4.38 4.23 5.33
C ASN A 332 4.39 4.34 6.87
N CYS A 333 3.33 3.86 7.53
CA CYS A 333 3.20 3.84 8.97
C CYS A 333 3.06 2.41 9.52
N VAL A 334 3.71 2.15 10.67
CA VAL A 334 3.50 0.95 11.48
C VAL A 334 2.93 1.37 12.84
N TYR A 335 1.89 0.68 13.30
CA TYR A 335 1.20 1.01 14.56
C TYR A 335 1.54 0.00 15.63
N ILE A 336 1.89 0.49 16.83
CA ILE A 336 2.08 -0.33 18.01
C ILE A 336 0.99 0.02 19.02
N LEU A 337 0.06 -0.90 19.24
CA LEU A 337 -1.00 -0.78 20.23
C LEU A 337 -0.53 -1.42 21.55
N VAL A 338 -0.22 -0.59 22.54
CA VAL A 338 0.27 -1.00 23.85
C VAL A 338 -0.90 -1.14 24.82
N VAL A 339 -1.12 -2.35 25.33
CA VAL A 339 -2.12 -2.67 26.35
C VAL A 339 -1.46 -3.22 27.61
N ASP A 340 -2.10 -3.04 28.76
CA ASP A 340 -1.65 -3.69 29.99
C ASP A 340 -2.38 -5.03 30.22
N SER A 341 -1.75 -5.93 30.95
CA SER A 341 -2.34 -7.23 31.33
C SER A 341 -3.33 -7.16 32.49
N ARG A 342 -3.40 -6.00 33.17
CA ARG A 342 -4.23 -5.77 34.38
C ARG A 342 -5.70 -5.54 34.05
N HIS A 343 -6.01 -4.98 32.88
CA HIS A 343 -7.37 -4.64 32.47
C HIS A 343 -7.74 -5.37 31.19
N GLU A 344 -8.97 -5.87 31.08
CA GLU A 344 -9.54 -6.24 29.78
C GLU A 344 -9.74 -4.96 28.96
N GLN A 345 -8.72 -4.56 28.22
CA GLN A 345 -8.76 -3.34 27.42
C GLN A 345 -9.55 -3.55 26.12
N VAL A 346 -10.29 -2.52 25.71
CA VAL A 346 -11.08 -2.53 24.47
C VAL A 346 -10.17 -2.29 23.27
N LEU A 347 -9.35 -3.29 22.94
CA LEU A 347 -8.50 -3.33 21.74
C LEU A 347 -9.28 -3.01 20.46
N GLU A 348 -10.56 -3.40 20.43
CA GLU A 348 -11.42 -3.23 19.27
C GLU A 348 -11.62 -1.76 18.89
N GLU A 349 -11.79 -0.86 19.86
CA GLU A 349 -12.04 0.56 19.59
C GLU A 349 -10.85 1.18 18.85
N TRP A 350 -9.64 0.93 19.35
CA TRP A 350 -8.40 1.34 18.69
C TRP A 350 -8.26 0.71 17.29
N LEU A 351 -8.51 -0.60 17.16
CA LEU A 351 -8.42 -1.28 15.86
C LEU A 351 -9.47 -0.78 14.85
N TYR A 352 -10.67 -0.42 15.30
CA TYR A 352 -11.68 0.21 14.44
C TYR A 352 -11.27 1.61 14.01
N GLN A 353 -10.73 2.42 14.91
CA GLN A 353 -10.20 3.75 14.58
C GLN A 353 -9.07 3.65 13.55
N ILE A 354 -8.09 2.78 13.79
CA ILE A 354 -6.99 2.48 12.87
C ILE A 354 -7.55 2.08 11.49
N ARG A 355 -8.47 1.09 11.44
CA ARG A 355 -9.09 0.65 10.18
C ARG A 355 -9.82 1.79 9.46
N HIS A 356 -10.56 2.61 10.20
CA HIS A 356 -11.39 3.67 9.64
C HIS A 356 -10.55 4.80 9.04
N ILE A 357 -9.45 5.16 9.71
CA ILE A 357 -8.64 6.32 9.31
C ILE A 357 -7.68 5.97 8.18
N ILE A 358 -7.12 4.75 8.14
CA ILE A 358 -5.99 4.43 7.25
C ILE A 358 -6.40 3.62 6.01
N GLY A 359 -7.59 3.01 6.03
CA GLY A 359 -8.03 2.10 4.97
C GLY A 359 -7.37 0.71 5.07
N LEU A 360 -7.45 -0.05 3.98
CA LEU A 360 -6.98 -1.44 3.93
C LEU A 360 -5.47 -1.48 3.64
N GLN A 361 -4.72 -2.35 4.33
CA GLN A 361 -3.28 -2.65 4.16
C GLN A 361 -2.27 -1.98 5.11
N THR A 362 -2.62 -1.74 6.38
CA THR A 362 -1.61 -1.44 7.42
C THR A 362 -1.33 -2.63 8.32
N LYS A 363 -0.15 -2.62 8.94
CA LYS A 363 0.26 -3.63 9.92
C LYS A 363 0.20 -3.03 11.32
N VAL A 364 -0.45 -3.76 12.23
CA VAL A 364 -0.54 -3.38 13.65
C VAL A 364 0.16 -4.44 14.48
N ILE A 365 1.00 -3.99 15.42
CA ILE A 365 1.60 -4.81 16.46
C ILE A 365 0.82 -4.55 17.75
N ILE A 366 0.32 -5.61 18.39
CA ILE A 366 -0.31 -5.55 19.70
C ILE A 366 0.73 -5.98 20.73
N LEU A 367 1.17 -5.03 21.55
CA LEU A 367 2.10 -5.25 22.64
C LEU A 367 1.33 -5.32 23.96
N THR A 368 1.29 -6.51 24.57
CA THR A 368 0.72 -6.68 25.91
C THR A 368 1.85 -6.57 26.93
N ASN A 369 1.88 -5.44 27.63
CA ASN A 369 2.78 -5.17 28.74
C ASN A 369 2.32 -5.96 29.98
N TRP A 370 3.14 -6.91 30.41
CA TRP A 370 2.87 -7.72 31.59
C TRP A 370 3.26 -6.99 32.87
N PHE A 371 2.36 -7.04 33.84
CA PHE A 371 2.59 -6.58 35.21
C PHE A 371 2.60 -7.78 36.16
N GLU A 372 3.34 -7.65 37.26
CA GLU A 372 3.54 -8.72 38.25
C GLU A 372 2.22 -9.42 38.59
N HIS A 373 2.20 -10.75 38.39
CA HIS A 373 1.09 -11.67 38.65
C HIS A 373 -0.14 -11.60 37.71
N CYS A 374 -0.05 -10.91 36.56
CA CYS A 374 -1.09 -10.92 35.54
C CYS A 374 -0.52 -11.23 34.13
N ASP A 375 -0.70 -12.48 33.67
CA ASP A 375 -0.28 -12.94 32.33
C ASP A 375 -1.47 -13.15 31.38
N THR A 376 -2.52 -12.32 31.52
CA THR A 376 -3.72 -12.42 30.71
C THR A 376 -3.38 -12.18 29.23
N LYS A 377 -3.66 -13.18 28.38
CA LYS A 377 -3.46 -13.08 26.93
C LYS A 377 -4.71 -12.60 26.22
N GLN A 378 -4.50 -11.90 25.11
CA GLN A 378 -5.57 -11.43 24.25
C GLN A 378 -6.19 -12.61 23.47
N ASN A 379 -7.48 -12.49 23.11
CA ASN A 379 -8.16 -13.50 22.31
C ASN A 379 -7.74 -13.40 20.82
N GLN A 380 -6.54 -13.93 20.52
CA GLN A 380 -5.93 -13.86 19.20
C GLN A 380 -6.83 -14.39 18.09
N ARG A 381 -7.50 -15.54 18.32
CA ARG A 381 -8.39 -16.16 17.31
C ARG A 381 -9.55 -15.26 16.93
N TYR A 382 -10.12 -14.56 17.92
CA TYR A 382 -11.21 -13.62 17.68
C TYR A 382 -10.71 -12.37 16.95
N LEU A 383 -9.60 -11.78 17.40
CA LEU A 383 -9.02 -10.57 16.78
C LEU A 383 -8.54 -10.81 15.35
N LEU A 384 -7.87 -11.94 15.07
CA LEU A 384 -7.43 -12.32 13.73
C LEU A 384 -8.60 -12.54 12.76
N ARG A 385 -9.73 -13.09 13.25
CA ARG A 385 -10.94 -13.26 12.43
C ARG A 385 -11.65 -11.94 12.16
N LYS A 386 -11.66 -11.03 13.13
CA LYS A 386 -12.35 -9.75 13.05
C LYS A 386 -11.53 -8.68 12.31
N PHE A 387 -10.20 -8.75 12.41
CA PHE A 387 -9.24 -7.82 11.81
C PHE A 387 -8.14 -8.51 10.97
N PRO A 388 -8.51 -9.33 9.95
CA PRO A 388 -7.55 -10.04 9.11
C PRO A 388 -6.76 -9.14 8.14
N ASP A 389 -7.19 -7.91 7.99
CA ASP A 389 -6.59 -6.84 7.19
C ASP A 389 -5.50 -6.06 7.94
N LEU A 390 -5.52 -6.07 9.28
CA LEU A 390 -4.58 -5.33 10.15
C LEU A 390 -3.61 -6.24 10.92
N LEU A 391 -4.05 -7.45 11.26
CA LEU A 391 -3.36 -8.35 12.18
C LEU A 391 -3.00 -9.68 11.51
N GLU A 392 -1.87 -10.24 11.93
CA GLU A 392 -1.40 -11.59 11.59
C GLU A 392 -0.85 -12.30 12.83
N GLU A 393 -0.52 -13.58 12.74
CA GLU A 393 -0.15 -14.37 13.92
C GLU A 393 1.05 -13.78 14.68
N ARG A 394 2.02 -13.21 13.96
CA ARG A 394 3.19 -12.50 14.54
C ARG A 394 2.88 -11.09 15.06
N SER A 395 1.66 -10.57 14.92
CA SER A 395 1.29 -9.24 15.44
C SER A 395 1.22 -9.20 16.96
N PHE A 396 1.20 -10.32 17.67
CA PHE A 396 0.97 -10.35 19.12
C PHE A 396 2.27 -10.55 19.90
N CYS A 397 2.67 -9.53 20.66
CA CYS A 397 3.86 -9.55 21.50
C CYS A 397 3.47 -9.48 22.98
N TYR A 398 4.19 -10.23 23.83
CA TYR A 398 3.91 -10.34 25.26
C TYR A 398 5.22 -10.33 26.05
N PHE A 399 5.44 -9.29 26.85
CA PHE A 399 6.58 -9.20 27.76
C PHE A 399 6.35 -8.10 28.80
N ALA A 400 7.09 -8.18 29.89
CA ALA A 400 7.05 -7.19 30.95
C ALA A 400 8.08 -6.10 30.65
N LEU A 401 7.64 -4.84 30.49
CA LEU A 401 8.54 -3.73 30.18
C LEU A 401 9.46 -3.39 31.37
N ASN A 402 8.97 -3.56 32.60
CA ASN A 402 9.76 -3.35 33.82
C ASN A 402 10.91 -4.35 33.97
N SER A 403 10.75 -5.59 33.50
CA SER A 403 11.80 -6.61 33.50
C SER A 403 13.00 -6.25 32.64
N LEU A 404 12.83 -5.39 31.61
CA LEU A 404 13.92 -4.96 30.73
C LEU A 404 14.97 -4.09 31.45
N LEU A 405 14.73 -3.72 32.72
CA LEU A 405 15.68 -3.03 33.60
C LEU A 405 16.82 -3.91 34.09
N HIS A 406 16.67 -5.24 34.02
CA HIS A 406 17.66 -6.17 34.52
C HIS A 406 18.51 -6.71 33.36
N ASP A 407 19.83 -6.54 33.45
CA ASP A 407 20.82 -6.98 32.45
C ASP A 407 21.05 -8.51 32.46
N ASP A 408 19.97 -9.28 32.62
CA ASP A 408 19.98 -10.73 32.57
C ASP A 408 19.40 -11.20 31.23
N SER A 409 20.29 -11.44 30.26
CA SER A 409 19.95 -12.00 28.93
C SER A 409 19.21 -13.35 28.98
N SER A 410 19.15 -14.00 30.14
CA SER A 410 18.40 -15.25 30.33
C SER A 410 16.91 -15.02 30.64
N GLU A 411 16.51 -13.78 30.91
CA GLU A 411 15.12 -13.44 31.24
C GLU A 411 14.20 -13.61 30.01
N PRO A 412 13.06 -14.30 30.14
CA PRO A 412 12.11 -14.50 29.04
C PRO A 412 11.61 -13.20 28.39
N SER A 413 11.47 -12.12 29.16
CA SER A 413 11.03 -10.80 28.67
C SER A 413 12.04 -10.16 27.73
N VAL A 414 13.35 -10.35 27.96
CA VAL A 414 14.41 -9.82 27.08
C VAL A 414 14.36 -10.50 25.72
N ARG A 415 14.22 -11.82 25.67
CA ARG A 415 14.08 -12.57 24.41
C ARG A 415 12.81 -12.20 23.65
N ALA A 416 11.69 -12.04 24.37
CA ALA A 416 10.44 -11.62 23.77
C ALA A 416 10.49 -10.17 23.25
N PHE A 417 11.30 -9.30 23.87
CA PHE A 417 11.57 -7.96 23.37
C PHE A 417 12.46 -7.98 22.11
N GLU A 418 13.49 -8.82 22.07
CA GLU A 418 14.29 -9.06 20.85
C GLU A 418 13.44 -9.57 19.68
N ASP A 419 12.53 -10.52 19.95
CA ASP A 419 11.56 -11.00 18.95
C ASP A 419 10.65 -9.85 18.48
N PHE A 420 10.19 -8.99 19.39
CA PHE A 420 9.42 -7.80 19.05
C PHE A 420 10.22 -6.80 18.18
N LEU A 421 11.50 -6.56 18.48
CA LEU A 421 12.35 -5.70 17.65
C LEU A 421 12.47 -6.23 16.22
N LYS A 422 12.58 -7.55 16.06
CA LYS A 422 12.57 -8.20 14.74
C LYS A 422 11.25 -7.99 14.01
N ILE A 423 10.13 -8.23 14.70
CA ILE A 423 8.78 -8.05 14.13
C ILE A 423 8.57 -6.59 13.71
N LEU A 424 8.97 -5.63 14.55
CA LEU A 424 8.90 -4.20 14.24
C LEU A 424 9.72 -3.85 13.00
N TRP A 425 10.95 -4.35 12.92
CA TRP A 425 11.82 -4.15 11.76
C TRP A 425 11.20 -4.71 10.48
N ASP A 426 10.74 -5.97 10.50
CA ASP A 426 10.11 -6.64 9.36
C ASP A 426 8.85 -5.90 8.91
N PHE A 427 8.00 -5.47 9.85
CA PHE A 427 6.78 -4.70 9.53
C PHE A 427 7.11 -3.35 8.90
N CYS A 428 8.15 -2.67 9.38
CA CYS A 428 8.58 -1.41 8.80
C CYS A 428 9.10 -1.60 7.37
N LEU A 429 9.90 -2.64 7.11
CA LEU A 429 10.33 -2.98 5.75
C LEU A 429 9.16 -3.34 4.81
N GLU A 430 8.16 -4.04 5.31
CA GLU A 430 6.95 -4.38 4.55
C GLU A 430 6.07 -3.16 4.27
N SER A 431 6.12 -2.15 5.13
CA SER A 431 5.40 -0.88 4.97
C SER A 431 6.05 0.07 3.95
N GLN A 432 7.32 -0.16 3.57
CA GLN A 432 8.02 0.70 2.61
C GLN A 432 7.32 0.65 1.24
N LYS A 433 6.88 1.83 0.80
CA LYS A 433 6.31 2.03 -0.54
C LYS A 433 7.25 2.82 -1.45
N PHE A 434 7.30 2.46 -2.71
CA PHE A 434 7.86 3.25 -3.79
C PHE A 434 7.02 4.50 -4.04
N THR A 435 7.73 5.61 -4.20
CA THR A 435 7.19 6.87 -4.68
C THR A 435 8.07 7.40 -5.81
N PHE A 436 7.64 8.47 -6.48
CA PHE A 436 8.48 9.09 -7.50
C PHE A 436 9.72 9.70 -6.87
N LYS A 437 10.89 9.43 -7.47
CA LYS A 437 12.18 9.98 -7.04
C LYS A 437 12.15 11.49 -6.84
N ARG A 438 11.48 12.21 -7.75
CA ARG A 438 11.32 13.67 -7.65
C ARG A 438 10.55 14.13 -6.40
N VAL A 439 9.65 13.31 -5.86
CA VAL A 439 8.92 13.63 -4.62
C VAL A 439 9.87 13.57 -3.42
N LEU A 440 10.76 12.58 -3.39
CA LEU A 440 11.80 12.50 -2.36
C LEU A 440 12.79 13.66 -2.49
N MET A 441 13.24 13.97 -3.71
CA MET A 441 14.08 15.15 -3.97
C MET A 441 13.40 16.46 -3.54
N ALA A 442 12.08 16.60 -3.80
CA ALA A 442 11.31 17.76 -3.34
C ALA A 442 11.29 17.88 -1.83
N TYR A 443 11.08 16.76 -1.13
CA TYR A 443 11.09 16.73 0.32
C TYR A 443 12.46 17.08 0.91
N GLU A 444 13.55 16.59 0.31
CA GLU A 444 14.92 16.96 0.68
C GLU A 444 15.18 18.46 0.47
N GLU A 445 14.74 19.03 -0.66
CA GLU A 445 14.88 20.46 -0.97
C GLU A 445 14.13 21.32 0.06
N ILE A 446 12.91 20.92 0.43
CA ILE A 446 12.12 21.58 1.47
C ILE A 446 12.87 21.55 2.81
N ASN A 447 13.40 20.38 3.21
CA ASN A 447 14.13 20.25 4.47
C ASN A 447 15.45 21.03 4.50
N ASN A 448 16.12 21.18 3.36
CA ASN A 448 17.39 21.89 3.27
C ASN A 448 17.22 23.41 3.23
N ASN A 449 16.27 23.93 2.43
CA ASN A 449 16.11 25.36 2.19
C ASN A 449 15.08 26.04 3.10
N LEU A 450 14.11 25.29 3.61
CA LEU A 450 12.97 25.81 4.37
C LEU A 450 12.94 25.23 5.80
N LYS A 451 14.11 24.83 6.32
CA LYS A 451 14.24 24.17 7.62
C LYS A 451 13.62 24.95 8.77
N ASP A 452 13.63 26.29 8.75
CA ASP A 452 13.09 27.11 9.83
C ASP A 452 11.67 27.63 9.55
N VAL A 453 11.13 27.35 8.36
CA VAL A 453 9.82 27.81 7.94
C VAL A 453 8.76 26.79 8.33
N ILE A 454 7.78 27.21 9.13
CA ILE A 454 6.65 26.35 9.52
C ILE A 454 5.57 26.40 8.43
N PHE A 455 5.26 27.59 7.93
CA PHE A 455 4.20 27.82 6.96
C PHE A 455 4.70 28.54 5.70
N ILE A 456 4.14 28.18 4.56
CA ILE A 456 4.50 28.77 3.26
C ILE A 456 3.27 28.99 2.38
N ARG A 457 3.37 29.96 1.45
CA ARG A 457 2.40 30.12 0.36
C ARG A 457 2.66 29.13 -0.76
N LYS A 458 1.61 28.77 -1.49
CA LYS A 458 1.70 27.89 -2.66
C LYS A 458 2.64 28.49 -3.72
N SER A 459 2.59 29.81 -3.92
CA SER A 459 3.50 30.50 -4.86
C SER A 459 4.97 30.27 -4.50
N ASP A 460 5.31 30.38 -3.23
CA ASP A 460 6.69 30.34 -2.75
C ASP A 460 7.20 28.89 -2.72
N LEU A 461 6.33 27.95 -2.38
CA LEU A 461 6.59 26.52 -2.50
C LEU A 461 6.82 26.13 -3.97
N LEU A 462 5.94 26.55 -4.88
CA LEU A 462 6.08 26.30 -6.32
C LEU A 462 7.35 26.95 -6.89
N MET A 463 7.74 28.13 -6.43
CA MET A 463 9.01 28.75 -6.83
C MET A 463 10.23 27.96 -6.34
N THR A 464 10.15 27.40 -5.13
CA THR A 464 11.24 26.58 -4.57
C THR A 464 11.37 25.27 -5.35
N LEU A 465 10.26 24.58 -5.58
CA LEU A 465 10.24 23.30 -6.32
C LEU A 465 10.51 23.48 -7.82
N GLY A 466 10.00 24.55 -8.41
CA GLY A 466 10.13 24.84 -9.84
C GLY A 466 11.57 25.09 -10.32
N LYS A 467 12.49 25.42 -9.41
CA LYS A 467 13.93 25.57 -9.73
C LYS A 467 14.59 24.25 -10.13
N ASN A 468 14.12 23.13 -9.58
CA ASN A 468 14.76 21.82 -9.76
C ASN A 468 13.85 20.77 -10.43
N ILE A 469 12.52 20.91 -10.34
CA ILE A 469 11.55 19.85 -10.71
C ILE A 469 10.64 20.24 -11.89
N GLY A 470 10.63 21.52 -12.29
CA GLY A 470 9.78 22.04 -13.38
C GLY A 470 8.35 22.39 -12.93
N SER A 471 7.77 23.44 -13.54
CA SER A 471 6.54 24.09 -13.04
C SER A 471 5.24 23.29 -13.24
N LEU A 472 5.09 22.57 -14.36
CA LEU A 472 3.90 21.77 -14.69
C LEU A 472 3.75 20.56 -13.76
N ASP A 473 4.87 19.98 -13.32
CA ASP A 473 4.91 18.81 -12.45
C ASP A 473 4.86 19.13 -10.96
N SER A 474 5.15 20.38 -10.58
CA SER A 474 5.22 20.78 -9.17
C SER A 474 3.88 20.61 -8.44
N ASN A 475 2.73 20.77 -9.11
CA ASN A 475 1.42 20.54 -8.47
C ASN A 475 1.20 19.06 -8.15
N ASN A 476 1.54 18.14 -9.05
CA ASN A 476 1.42 16.70 -8.82
C ASN A 476 2.31 16.25 -7.66
N VAL A 477 3.52 16.82 -7.58
CA VAL A 477 4.46 16.57 -6.49
C VAL A 477 3.91 17.08 -5.16
N ILE A 478 3.35 18.30 -5.12
CA ILE A 478 2.72 18.85 -3.91
C ILE A 478 1.55 17.96 -3.45
N ASP A 479 0.68 17.53 -4.36
CA ASP A 479 -0.44 16.65 -4.02
C ASP A 479 0.05 15.30 -3.44
N LEU A 480 1.18 14.78 -3.91
CA LEU A 480 1.82 13.58 -3.35
C LEU A 480 2.48 13.85 -2.00
N LEU A 481 3.18 14.96 -1.83
CA LEU A 481 3.75 15.36 -0.54
C LEU A 481 2.64 15.49 0.52
N GLU A 482 1.47 16.01 0.15
CA GLU A 482 0.29 16.12 1.02
C GLU A 482 -0.28 14.74 1.37
N LYS A 483 -0.52 13.87 0.38
CA LYS A 483 -1.03 12.50 0.61
C LYS A 483 -0.07 11.62 1.43
N LEU A 484 1.24 11.81 1.24
CA LEU A 484 2.27 11.14 2.04
C LEU A 484 2.45 11.82 3.42
N GLY A 485 1.71 12.88 3.73
CA GLY A 485 1.78 13.59 5.00
C GLY A 485 3.12 14.26 5.28
N PHE A 486 3.91 14.57 4.24
CA PHE A 486 5.13 15.36 4.36
C PHE A 486 4.82 16.85 4.55
N ILE A 487 3.71 17.32 3.95
CA ILE A 487 3.18 18.67 4.12
C ILE A 487 1.69 18.59 4.41
N LEU A 488 1.13 19.64 5.01
CA LEU A 488 -0.29 19.75 5.30
C LEU A 488 -0.86 21.01 4.66
N ARG A 489 -1.95 20.91 3.90
CA ARG A 489 -2.61 22.08 3.32
C ARG A 489 -3.46 22.79 4.37
N ILE A 490 -3.28 24.10 4.50
CA ILE A 490 -4.15 24.94 5.32
C ILE A 490 -4.68 26.07 4.46
N THR A 491 -5.98 26.08 4.21
CA THR A 491 -6.63 27.15 3.45
C THR A 491 -7.20 28.20 4.42
N LYS A 492 -6.34 29.03 5.03
CA LYS A 492 -6.76 30.22 5.80
C LYS A 492 -5.61 31.23 5.96
N ASP A 493 -5.95 32.53 6.04
CA ASP A 493 -5.01 33.67 6.22
C ASP A 493 -3.94 33.90 5.13
N GLY A 494 -4.18 33.43 3.90
CA GLY A 494 -3.27 33.67 2.78
C GLY A 494 -1.92 32.95 2.88
N ARG A 495 -1.84 31.92 3.73
CA ARG A 495 -0.85 30.84 3.71
C ARG A 495 -1.57 29.60 3.18
N ASP A 496 -0.84 28.71 2.50
CA ASP A 496 -1.46 27.56 1.83
C ASP A 496 -1.01 26.22 2.41
N TYR A 497 0.21 26.12 2.98
CA TYR A 497 0.78 24.87 3.46
C TYR A 497 1.57 25.03 4.76
N CYS A 498 1.52 24.01 5.61
CA CYS A 498 2.44 23.76 6.72
C CYS A 498 3.46 22.70 6.28
N LEU A 499 4.74 23.05 6.37
CA LEU A 499 5.87 22.20 5.99
C LEU A 499 6.37 21.34 7.14
N LYS A 500 5.92 21.64 8.37
CA LYS A 500 6.23 20.86 9.57
C LYS A 500 4.95 20.41 10.25
N PRO A 501 4.25 19.41 9.71
CA PRO A 501 3.10 18.84 10.40
C PRO A 501 3.41 18.53 11.87
N ASN A 502 4.59 17.99 12.19
CA ASN A 502 4.94 17.60 13.57
C ASN A 502 4.85 18.76 14.58
N TRP A 503 5.14 19.97 14.14
CA TRP A 503 4.99 21.18 14.94
C TRP A 503 3.53 21.45 15.31
N LEU A 504 2.58 21.16 14.40
CA LEU A 504 1.16 21.38 14.63
C LEU A 504 0.66 20.59 15.85
N MET A 505 1.05 19.30 15.94
CA MET A 505 0.67 18.46 17.07
C MET A 505 1.20 19.01 18.40
N GLU A 506 2.50 19.31 18.45
CA GLU A 506 3.16 19.78 19.66
C GLU A 506 2.50 21.06 20.20
N TYR A 507 2.18 22.00 19.31
CA TYR A 507 1.61 23.28 19.70
C TYR A 507 0.10 23.21 19.96
N SER A 508 -0.66 22.37 19.24
CA SER A 508 -2.05 22.07 19.59
C SER A 508 -2.14 21.47 21.00
N TYR A 509 -1.23 20.57 21.38
CA TYR A 509 -1.22 20.00 22.73
C TYR A 509 -0.83 21.02 23.79
N LYS A 510 0.24 21.78 23.58
CA LYS A 510 0.62 22.88 24.48
C LYS A 510 -0.56 23.83 24.70
N LEU A 511 -1.31 24.14 23.65
CA LEU A 511 -2.52 24.95 23.73
C LEU A 511 -3.62 24.30 24.59
N PHE A 512 -3.97 23.03 24.35
CA PHE A 512 -5.02 22.34 25.10
C PHE A 512 -4.71 22.18 26.60
N TYR A 513 -3.42 22.07 26.94
CA TYR A 513 -2.96 21.87 28.31
C TYR A 513 -2.43 23.14 28.98
N LEU A 514 -2.72 24.33 28.44
CA LEU A 514 -2.44 25.59 29.14
C LEU A 514 -3.20 25.61 30.47
N ASP A 515 -2.47 25.82 31.58
CA ASP A 515 -3.03 25.86 32.93
C ASP A 515 -4.22 26.83 33.03
N VAL A 516 -4.10 28.00 32.39
CA VAL A 516 -5.14 29.04 32.37
C VAL A 516 -6.44 28.54 31.70
N LEU A 517 -6.34 27.71 30.67
CA LEU A 517 -7.49 27.10 30.01
C LEU A 517 -8.17 26.06 30.91
N LEU A 518 -7.38 25.25 31.61
CA LEU A 518 -7.90 24.26 32.55
C LEU A 518 -8.61 24.92 33.73
N GLU A 519 -8.05 25.99 34.28
CA GLU A 519 -8.64 26.75 35.40
C GLU A 519 -9.95 27.45 35.04
N LYS A 520 -10.08 27.92 33.79
CA LYS A 520 -11.27 28.64 33.30
C LYS A 520 -12.28 27.76 32.56
N ASN A 521 -12.24 26.44 32.76
CA ASN A 521 -13.14 25.47 32.12
C ASN A 521 -13.17 25.58 30.59
N GLY A 522 -12.03 25.89 29.95
CA GLY A 522 -11.88 25.94 28.50
C GLY A 522 -12.47 27.18 27.82
N ILE A 523 -12.91 28.20 28.56
CA ILE A 523 -13.46 29.44 27.98
C ILE A 523 -12.54 30.62 28.33
N LEU A 524 -11.86 31.16 27.32
CA LEU A 524 -10.98 32.31 27.47
C LEU A 524 -11.23 33.38 26.39
N PRO A 525 -11.26 34.66 26.75
CA PRO A 525 -11.16 35.76 25.79
C PRO A 525 -9.83 35.70 25.02
N TRP A 526 -9.85 36.14 23.77
CA TRP A 526 -8.68 36.12 22.88
C TRP A 526 -7.44 36.80 23.49
N ASP A 527 -7.61 37.97 24.10
CA ASP A 527 -6.50 38.74 24.66
C ASP A 527 -5.81 38.04 25.83
N GLU A 528 -6.60 37.33 26.65
CA GLU A 528 -6.08 36.55 27.79
C GLU A 528 -5.38 35.26 27.31
N LEU A 529 -5.95 34.59 26.30
CA LEU A 529 -5.32 33.43 25.66
C LEU A 529 -3.99 33.82 25.02
N LEU A 530 -3.95 34.94 24.29
CA LEU A 530 -2.75 35.46 23.66
C LEU A 530 -1.69 35.85 24.69
N SER A 531 -2.10 36.41 25.84
CA SER A 531 -1.16 36.72 26.93
C SER A 531 -0.59 35.45 27.58
N ALA A 532 -1.42 34.46 27.86
CA ALA A 532 -1.00 33.21 28.48
C ALA A 532 -0.09 32.38 27.56
N ALA A 533 -0.45 32.26 26.27
CA ALA A 533 0.30 31.47 25.31
C ALA A 533 1.63 32.12 24.87
N LYS A 534 1.80 33.44 25.05
CA LYS A 534 3.06 34.13 24.73
C LYS A 534 4.24 33.61 25.54
N ASP A 535 3.99 33.26 26.81
CA ASP A 535 5.03 32.75 27.71
C ASP A 535 5.53 31.36 27.28
N ASP A 536 4.68 30.58 26.58
CA ASP A 536 5.00 29.27 26.00
C ASP A 536 5.50 29.34 24.54
N GLY A 537 5.84 30.55 24.06
CA GLY A 537 6.46 30.75 22.75
C GLY A 537 5.47 30.84 21.57
N PHE A 538 4.18 31.00 21.82
CA PHE A 538 3.20 31.23 20.76
C PHE A 538 3.23 32.70 20.30
N ASN A 539 3.31 32.92 18.98
CA ASN A 539 3.01 34.23 18.40
C ASN A 539 1.54 34.32 17.98
N GLU A 540 1.04 35.54 17.76
CA GLU A 540 -0.38 35.76 17.45
C GLU A 540 -0.82 35.02 16.18
N ASP A 541 0.01 35.01 15.14
CA ASP A 541 -0.28 34.31 13.88
C ASP A 541 -0.42 32.79 14.08
N ILE A 542 0.48 32.20 14.87
CA ILE A 542 0.53 30.78 15.22
C ILE A 542 -0.71 30.42 16.03
N LEU A 543 -1.06 31.23 17.03
CA LEU A 543 -2.19 30.96 17.90
C LEU A 543 -3.51 31.06 17.14
N ARG A 544 -3.66 32.07 16.25
CA ARG A 544 -4.86 32.21 15.40
C ARG A 544 -5.02 31.00 14.51
N PHE A 545 -3.92 30.59 13.90
CA PHE A 545 -3.89 29.41 13.06
C PHE A 545 -4.33 28.15 13.80
N LEU A 546 -3.82 27.88 15.01
CA LEU A 546 -4.16 26.67 15.77
C LEU A 546 -5.64 26.64 16.16
N VAL A 547 -6.18 27.78 16.63
CA VAL A 547 -7.60 27.92 16.94
C VAL A 547 -8.46 27.71 15.69
N ASP A 548 -8.04 28.25 14.55
CA ASP A 548 -8.73 28.07 13.28
C ASP A 548 -8.67 26.61 12.77
N PHE A 549 -7.53 25.95 12.95
CA PHE A 549 -7.35 24.57 12.55
C PHE A 549 -8.27 23.61 13.33
N GLU A 550 -8.42 23.83 14.63
CA GLU A 550 -9.28 23.01 15.51
C GLU A 550 -10.78 23.36 15.41
N THR A 551 -11.16 24.48 14.80
CA THR A 551 -12.58 24.88 14.63
C THR A 551 -13.18 24.51 13.27
N VAL A 552 -12.34 24.19 12.28
CA VAL A 552 -12.74 23.92 10.88
C VAL A 552 -12.87 22.43 10.56
N ASN A 553 -12.26 21.56 11.39
CA ASN A 553 -12.44 20.11 11.35
C ASN A 553 -13.43 19.65 12.42
#